data_AF-A0A9E2KKE0-F1
#
_entry.id   AF-A0A9E2KKE0-F1
#
_cell.length_a   1.000
_cell.length_b   1.000
_cell.length_c   1.000
_cell.angle_alpha   90.00
_cell.angle_beta   90.00
_cell.angle_gamma   90.00
#
_symmetry.space_group_name_H-M   'P 1'
#
loop_
_entity.id
_entity.type
_entity.pdbx_description
1 polymer ?
#
loop_
_entity_poly.entity_id
_entity_poly.type
_entity_poly.pdbx_seq_one_letter_code
_entity_poly.pdbx_strand_id
1 'polypeptide(L)'
;ARRWWFRAIGEAPWLREPWLDLAALLCEEEDWQGVLYLTGSALKIQQRPRGYFSEGDAWGSRPYDLAALGSYYTGDYTRALAMADQALARSPKDQRLIRNRALILRKAAPETPL
;
A
#
# COMPACT_ATOMS: atom_id res chain seq x y z
N ALA A 1 -13.92 -0.76 15.65
CA ALA A 1 -13.52 0.30 14.69
C ALA A 1 -13.93 -0.03 13.24
N ARG A 2 -13.56 -1.21 12.71
CA ARG A 2 -13.75 -1.63 11.29
C ARG A 2 -15.10 -1.30 10.63
N ARG A 3 -16.24 -1.38 11.34
CA ARG A 3 -17.58 -1.07 10.77
C ARG A 3 -17.69 0.34 10.18
N TRP A 4 -17.03 1.32 10.78
CA TRP A 4 -17.13 2.72 10.36
C TRP A 4 -16.38 2.96 9.05
N TRP A 5 -15.22 2.30 8.90
CA TRP A 5 -14.44 2.32 7.67
C TRP A 5 -15.17 1.65 6.50
N PHE A 6 -15.83 0.51 6.73
CA PHE A 6 -16.64 -0.12 5.69
C PHE A 6 -17.82 0.77 5.25
N ARG A 7 -18.44 1.50 6.18
CA ARG A 7 -19.47 2.50 5.81
C ARG A 7 -18.89 3.63 4.98
N ALA A 8 -17.73 4.18 5.37
CA ALA A 8 -17.06 5.23 4.60
C ALA A 8 -16.70 4.78 3.17
N ILE A 9 -16.24 3.52 3.00
CA ILE A 9 -16.02 2.94 1.67
C ILE A 9 -17.33 2.84 0.88
N GLY A 10 -18.43 2.45 1.51
CA GLY A 10 -19.74 2.39 0.86
C GLY A 10 -20.31 3.76 0.48
N GLU A 11 -20.03 4.79 1.27
CA GLU A 11 -20.46 6.16 1.02
C GLU A 11 -19.67 6.85 -0.10
N ALA A 12 -18.36 6.56 -0.19
CA ALA A 12 -17.47 7.17 -1.18
C ALA A 12 -16.49 6.16 -1.82
N PRO A 13 -16.97 5.13 -2.55
CA PRO A 13 -16.12 4.09 -3.12
C PRO A 13 -15.18 4.60 -4.22
N TRP A 14 -15.44 5.79 -4.77
CA TRP A 14 -14.62 6.46 -5.78
C TRP A 14 -13.46 7.28 -5.20
N LEU A 15 -13.32 7.35 -3.87
CA LEU A 15 -12.17 7.96 -3.18
C LEU A 15 -11.17 6.86 -2.79
N ARG A 16 -9.87 7.17 -2.75
CA ARG A 16 -8.84 6.21 -2.30
C ARG A 16 -8.72 6.18 -0.77
N GLU A 17 -8.95 7.33 -0.16
CA GLU A 17 -8.76 7.62 1.26
C GLU A 17 -9.48 6.59 2.16
N PRO A 18 -10.79 6.28 1.99
CA PRO A 18 -11.47 5.32 2.86
C PRO A 18 -10.88 3.91 2.80
N TRP A 19 -10.40 3.50 1.62
CA TRP A 19 -9.75 2.19 1.44
C TRP A 19 -8.39 2.15 2.12
N LEU A 20 -7.60 3.22 2.00
CA LEU A 20 -6.24 3.30 2.53
C LEU A 20 -6.20 3.51 4.04
N ASP A 21 -7.22 4.14 4.61
CA ASP A 21 -7.35 4.24 6.07
C ASP A 21 -7.70 2.88 6.68
N LEU A 22 -8.62 2.13 6.06
CA LEU A 22 -8.87 0.76 6.49
C LEU A 22 -7.64 -0.14 6.26
N ALA A 23 -6.93 0.02 5.14
CA ALA A 23 -5.71 -0.74 4.88
C ALA A 23 -4.62 -0.45 5.93
N ALA A 24 -4.49 0.79 6.38
CA ALA A 24 -3.55 1.14 7.45
C ALA A 24 -3.93 0.46 8.77
N LEU A 25 -5.21 0.51 9.16
CA LEU A 25 -5.70 -0.20 10.35
C LEU A 25 -5.43 -1.71 10.26
N LEU A 26 -5.70 -2.34 9.11
CA LEU A 26 -5.45 -3.77 8.92
C LEU A 26 -3.96 -4.10 8.89
N CYS A 27 -3.11 -3.17 8.48
CA CYS A 27 -1.65 -3.31 8.56
C CYS A 27 -1.16 -3.33 10.00
N GLU A 28 -1.74 -2.51 10.88
CA GLU A 28 -1.45 -2.53 12.33
C GLU A 28 -1.93 -3.83 13.00
N GLU A 29 -3.03 -4.40 12.49
CA GLU A 29 -3.59 -5.67 12.96
C GLU A 29 -2.97 -6.90 12.27
N GLU A 30 -1.96 -6.71 11.42
CA GLU A 30 -1.26 -7.74 10.64
C GLU A 30 -2.18 -8.59 9.73
N ASP A 31 -3.34 -8.06 9.34
CA ASP A 31 -4.26 -8.68 8.38
C ASP A 31 -3.80 -8.37 6.95
N TRP A 32 -2.73 -9.04 6.53
CA TRP A 32 -2.04 -8.76 5.27
C TRP A 32 -2.89 -9.02 4.02
N GLN A 33 -3.78 -10.01 4.07
CA GLN A 33 -4.70 -10.28 2.95
C GLN A 33 -5.71 -9.14 2.79
N GLY A 34 -6.23 -8.61 3.91
CA GLY A 34 -7.06 -7.41 3.91
C GLY A 34 -6.32 -6.19 3.36
N VAL A 35 -5.07 -5.97 3.78
CA VAL A 35 -4.23 -4.89 3.24
C VAL A 35 -4.10 -4.98 1.72
N LEU A 36 -3.82 -6.17 1.19
CA LEU A 36 -3.67 -6.39 -0.26
C LEU A 36 -4.97 -6.13 -1.02
N TYR A 37 -6.10 -6.58 -0.50
CA TYR A 37 -7.40 -6.36 -1.12
C TYR A 37 -7.75 -4.87 -1.21
N LEU A 38 -7.57 -4.14 -0.10
CA LEU A 38 -7.95 -2.73 0.00
C LEU A 38 -7.02 -1.82 -0.80
N THR A 39 -5.71 -2.04 -0.74
CA THR A 39 -4.74 -1.28 -1.54
C THR A 39 -4.93 -1.56 -3.04
N GLY A 40 -5.20 -2.80 -3.43
CA GLY A 40 -5.57 -3.15 -4.80
C GLY A 40 -6.84 -2.46 -5.28
N SER A 41 -7.85 -2.34 -4.41
CA SER A 41 -9.10 -1.63 -4.73
C SER A 41 -8.88 -0.12 -4.86
N ALA A 42 -8.10 0.49 -3.97
CA ALA A 42 -7.72 1.89 -4.04
C ALA A 42 -6.95 2.22 -5.34
N LEU A 43 -6.00 1.37 -5.73
CA LEU A 43 -5.17 1.59 -6.93
C LEU A 43 -5.95 1.48 -8.25
N LYS A 44 -7.11 0.81 -8.27
CA LYS A 44 -8.02 0.81 -9.43
C LYS A 44 -8.67 2.17 -9.67
N ILE A 45 -8.73 3.03 -8.66
CA ILE A 45 -9.24 4.39 -8.77
C ILE A 45 -8.14 5.25 -9.41
N GLN A 46 -8.22 5.45 -10.73
CA GLN A 46 -7.17 6.11 -11.51
C GLN A 46 -7.32 7.63 -11.60
N GLN A 47 -8.53 8.15 -11.42
CA GLN A 47 -8.83 9.58 -11.58
C GLN A 47 -8.96 10.25 -10.23
N ARG A 48 -8.11 11.26 -9.99
CA ARG A 48 -8.19 12.08 -8.78
C ARG A 48 -9.40 13.02 -8.91
N PRO A 49 -10.37 12.97 -7.98
CA PRO A 49 -11.48 13.90 -7.99
C PRO A 49 -10.97 15.33 -7.92
N ARG A 50 -11.56 16.22 -8.72
CA ARG A 50 -11.25 17.65 -8.71
C ARG A 50 -11.90 18.30 -7.47
N GLY A 51 -11.22 18.18 -6.33
CA GLY A 51 -11.64 18.79 -5.07
C GLY A 51 -10.46 18.92 -4.10
N TYR A 52 -10.47 20.00 -3.32
CA TYR A 52 -9.43 20.35 -2.32
C TYR A 52 -9.31 19.34 -1.16
N PHE A 53 -10.18 18.31 -1.11
CA PHE A 53 -10.26 17.32 -0.03
C PHE A 53 -9.39 16.07 -0.21
N SER A 54 -8.72 15.90 -1.36
CA SER A 54 -7.90 14.70 -1.57
C SER A 54 -6.56 14.85 -0.88
N GLU A 55 -6.30 13.99 0.11
CA GLU A 55 -5.03 13.96 0.82
C GLU A 55 -3.90 13.57 -0.14
N GLY A 56 -2.77 14.30 -0.09
CA GLY A 56 -1.61 14.05 -0.95
C GLY A 56 -1.08 12.62 -0.84
N ASP A 57 -1.24 11.98 0.33
CA ASP A 57 -0.74 10.65 0.62
C ASP A 57 -1.47 9.54 -0.14
N ALA A 58 -2.79 9.63 -0.31
CA ALA A 58 -3.58 8.62 -1.01
C ALA A 58 -3.25 8.52 -2.51
N TRP A 59 -2.68 9.60 -3.07
CA TRP A 59 -2.20 9.69 -4.45
C TRP A 59 -0.68 9.62 -4.55
N GLY A 60 0.02 9.62 -3.41
CA GLY A 60 1.46 9.51 -3.26
C GLY A 60 1.92 8.06 -3.04
N SER A 61 2.92 7.89 -2.19
CA SER A 61 3.61 6.62 -1.96
C SER A 61 2.81 5.62 -1.11
N ARG A 62 1.91 6.10 -0.22
CA ARG A 62 1.16 5.29 0.75
C ARG A 62 0.45 4.05 0.17
N PRO A 63 -0.34 4.11 -0.91
CA PRO A 63 -1.02 2.92 -1.44
C PRO A 63 -0.03 1.83 -1.88
N TYR A 64 1.10 2.22 -2.44
CA TYR A 64 2.13 1.30 -2.93
C TYR A 64 2.94 0.72 -1.78
N ASP A 65 3.26 1.51 -0.77
CA ASP A 65 3.99 1.04 0.39
C ASP A 65 3.17 0.02 1.21
N LEU A 66 1.89 0.29 1.47
CA LEU A 66 1.01 -0.68 2.12
C LEU A 66 0.88 -1.97 1.29
N ALA A 67 0.77 -1.85 -0.04
CA ALA A 67 0.74 -3.02 -0.92
C ALA A 67 2.08 -3.80 -0.90
N ALA A 68 3.21 -3.11 -0.76
CA ALA A 68 4.53 -3.72 -0.63
C ALA A 68 4.64 -4.52 0.67
N LEU A 69 4.19 -3.96 1.80
CA LEU A 69 4.15 -4.65 3.09
C LEU A 69 3.23 -5.87 3.03
N GLY A 70 2.00 -5.72 2.53
CA GLY A 70 1.07 -6.84 2.39
C GLY A 70 1.64 -7.97 1.53
N SER A 71 2.31 -7.64 0.41
CA SER A 71 2.94 -8.63 -0.46
C SER A 71 4.13 -9.31 0.23
N TYR A 72 4.94 -8.53 0.96
CA TYR A 72 6.10 -9.06 1.69
C TYR A 72 5.69 -10.07 2.76
N TYR A 73 4.71 -9.74 3.59
CA TYR A 73 4.27 -10.62 4.68
C TYR A 73 3.44 -11.81 4.20
N THR A 74 2.95 -11.79 2.95
CA THR A 74 2.29 -12.94 2.31
C THR A 74 3.24 -13.78 1.45
N GLY A 75 4.52 -13.42 1.37
CA GLY A 75 5.57 -14.17 0.69
C GLY A 75 5.71 -13.88 -0.82
N ASP A 76 4.90 -12.99 -1.38
CA ASP A 76 5.03 -12.55 -2.78
C ASP A 76 6.09 -11.43 -2.88
N TYR A 77 7.36 -11.82 -2.73
CA TYR A 77 8.48 -10.89 -2.69
C TYR A 77 8.72 -10.17 -4.03
N THR A 78 8.37 -10.81 -5.15
CA THR A 78 8.44 -10.19 -6.48
C THR A 78 7.46 -9.02 -6.57
N ARG A 79 6.20 -9.23 -6.18
CA ARG A 79 5.21 -8.15 -6.14
C ARG A 79 5.56 -7.10 -5.08
N ALA A 80 6.05 -7.53 -3.93
CA ALA A 80 6.49 -6.62 -2.87
C ALA A 80 7.54 -5.63 -3.38
N LEU A 81 8.53 -6.13 -4.13
CA LEU A 81 9.60 -5.30 -4.68
C LEU A 81 9.06 -4.29 -5.69
N ALA A 82 8.20 -4.74 -6.61
CA ALA A 82 7.57 -3.87 -7.60
C ALA A 82 6.74 -2.75 -6.94
N MET A 83 6.00 -3.07 -5.87
CA MET A 83 5.24 -2.07 -5.11
C MET A 83 6.16 -1.11 -4.33
N ALA A 84 7.24 -1.61 -3.74
CA ALA A 84 8.23 -0.77 -3.05
C ALA A 84 8.94 0.20 -4.00
N ASP A 85 9.25 -0.23 -5.23
CA ASP A 85 9.79 0.63 -6.29
C ASP A 85 8.81 1.76 -6.64
N GLN A 86 7.52 1.43 -6.78
CA GLN A 86 6.46 2.41 -7.04
C GLN A 86 6.29 3.41 -5.89
N ALA A 87 6.39 2.96 -4.63
CA ALA A 87 6.34 3.85 -3.48
C ALA A 87 7.53 4.81 -3.49
N LEU A 88 8.75 4.30 -3.71
CA LEU A 88 9.97 5.10 -3.69
C LEU A 88 10.04 6.08 -4.86
N ALA A 89 9.54 5.72 -6.05
CA ALA A 89 9.44 6.64 -7.19
C ALA A 89 8.62 7.90 -6.87
N ARG A 90 7.66 7.80 -5.94
CA ARG A 90 6.80 8.91 -5.50
C ARG A 90 7.38 9.70 -4.33
N SER A 91 8.24 9.06 -3.52
CA SER A 91 8.88 9.68 -2.36
C SER A 91 10.35 9.23 -2.26
N PRO A 92 11.22 9.65 -3.21
CA PRO A 92 12.57 9.08 -3.38
C PRO A 92 13.53 9.38 -2.23
N LYS A 93 13.20 10.34 -1.38
CA LYS A 93 14.00 10.74 -0.21
C LYS A 93 13.51 10.16 1.10
N ASP A 94 12.40 9.41 1.09
CA ASP A 94 11.86 8.78 2.30
C ASP A 94 12.77 7.62 2.74
N GLN A 95 13.46 7.83 3.86
CA GLN A 95 14.41 6.87 4.43
C GLN A 95 13.75 5.55 4.82
N ARG A 96 12.48 5.56 5.23
CA ARG A 96 11.75 4.34 5.59
C ARG A 96 11.46 3.51 4.33
N LEU A 97 11.03 4.13 3.24
CA LEU A 97 10.80 3.44 1.97
C LEU A 97 12.08 2.84 1.40
N ILE A 98 13.20 3.58 1.46
CA ILE A 98 14.52 3.08 1.04
C ILE A 98 14.89 1.82 1.83
N ARG A 99 14.70 1.84 3.16
CA ARG A 99 14.98 0.69 4.03
C ARG A 99 14.07 -0.49 3.73
N ASN A 100 12.76 -0.27 3.59
CA ASN A 100 11.79 -1.32 3.26
C ASN A 100 12.14 -1.99 1.94
N ARG A 101 12.41 -1.21 0.89
CA ARG A 101 12.83 -1.73 -0.42
C ARG A 101 14.09 -2.58 -0.32
N ALA A 102 15.09 -2.15 0.45
CA ALA A 102 16.33 -2.91 0.61
C ALA A 102 16.10 -4.26 1.31
N LEU A 103 15.22 -4.32 2.31
CA LEU A 103 14.84 -5.58 2.97
C LEU A 103 14.08 -6.51 2.02
N ILE A 104 13.12 -5.97 1.27
CA ILE A 104 12.35 -6.73 0.29
C ILE A 104 13.25 -7.29 -0.81
N LEU A 105 14.19 -6.49 -1.34
CA LEU A 105 15.13 -6.92 -2.37
C LEU A 105 15.96 -8.13 -1.94
N ARG A 106 16.40 -8.17 -0.67
CA ARG A 106 17.14 -9.31 -0.13
C ARG A 106 16.31 -10.59 -0.07
N LYS A 107 15.00 -10.48 0.16
CA LYS A 107 14.08 -11.63 0.15
C LYS A 107 13.68 -12.06 -1.27
N ALA A 108 13.63 -11.13 -2.21
CA ALA A 108 13.28 -11.39 -3.60
C ALA A 108 14.45 -11.98 -4.41
N ALA A 109 15.71 -11.74 -3.99
CA ALA A 109 16.86 -12.35 -4.61
C ALA A 109 16.86 -13.88 -4.35
N PRO A 110 17.10 -14.71 -5.38
CA PRO A 110 17.29 -16.14 -5.16
C PRO A 110 18.47 -16.34 -4.21
N GLU A 111 18.33 -17.23 -3.22
CA GLU A 111 19.46 -17.66 -2.41
C GLU A 111 20.53 -18.18 -3.37
N THR A 112 21.65 -17.48 -3.49
CA THR A 112 22.82 -18.02 -4.19
C THR A 112 23.27 -19.23 -3.38
N PRO A 113 23.17 -20.48 -3.89
CA PRO A 113 23.71 -21.61 -3.17
C PRO A 113 25.24 -21.44 -3.15
N LEU A 114 25.84 -21.58 -1.96
CA LEU A 114 27.29 -21.67 -1.77
C LEU A 114 27.88 -22.86 -2.55
#